data_AF-A0A967IIU7-F1
#
_entry.id   AF-A0A967IIU7-F1
#
_cell.length_a   1.000
_cell.length_b   1.000
_cell.length_c   1.000
_cell.angle_alpha   90.00
_cell.angle_beta   90.00
_cell.angle_gamma   90.00
#
_symmetry.space_group_name_H-M   'P 1'
#
loop_
_entity.id
_entity.type
_entity.pdbx_description
1 polymer ?
#
loop_
_entity_poly.entity_id
_entity_poly.type
_entity_poly.pdbx_seq_one_letter_code
_entity_poly.pdbx_strand_id
1 'polypeptide(L)' 'MEEALHDRVIGQDEAVEAVSNAVRRSRAGLSDPHRPNGSFLFLGPTGVGKTELCKSLASFLFDTE' A
#
# COMPACT_ATOMS: atom_id res chain seq x y z
N MET A 1 -8.56 0.03 5.50
CA MET A 1 -7.65 -0.74 4.64
C MET A 1 -6.38 -1.05 5.40
N GLU A 2 -5.88 -0.05 6.11
CA GLU A 2 -4.85 -0.07 7.12
C GLU A 2 -4.95 -1.30 8.01
N GLU A 3 -6.10 -1.55 8.65
CA GLU A 3 -6.35 -2.75 9.46
C GLU A 3 -6.04 -4.06 8.68
N ALA A 4 -6.58 -4.21 7.47
CA ALA A 4 -6.35 -5.39 6.63
C ALA A 4 -4.88 -5.54 6.16
N LEU A 5 -4.14 -4.43 6.03
CA LEU A 5 -2.70 -4.48 5.75
C LEU A 5 -1.90 -4.80 7.02
N HIS A 6 -2.34 -4.33 8.19
CA HIS A 6 -1.72 -4.60 9.47
C HIS A 6 -1.84 -6.05 9.93
N ASP A 7 -2.79 -6.82 9.40
CA ASP A 7 -2.87 -8.27 9.59
C ASP A 7 -1.57 -9.00 9.17
N ARG A 8 -0.83 -8.44 8.20
CA ARG A 8 0.45 -8.99 7.70
C ARG A 8 1.65 -8.07 7.91
N VAL A 9 1.43 -6.76 7.99
CA VAL A 9 2.50 -5.74 8.06
C VAL A 9 2.44 -5.01 9.40
N ILE A 10 3.29 -5.44 10.34
CA ILE A 10 3.31 -4.92 11.71
C ILE A 10 4.40 -3.85 11.86
N GLY A 11 4.07 -2.73 12.52
CA GLY A 11 5.05 -1.69 12.88
C GLY A 11 5.54 -0.81 11.72
N GLN A 12 4.77 -0.73 10.62
CA GLN A 12 5.06 0.12 9.46
C GLN A 12 3.90 1.12 9.21
N ASP A 13 3.42 1.75 10.28
CA ASP A 13 2.18 2.56 10.27
C ASP A 13 2.24 3.69 9.23
N GLU A 14 3.35 4.43 9.16
CA GLU A 14 3.53 5.51 8.18
C GLU A 14 3.45 5.01 6.74
N ALA A 15 4.11 3.88 6.44
CA ALA A 15 4.11 3.31 5.09
C ALA A 15 2.71 2.79 4.72
N VAL A 16 2.02 2.13 5.66
CA VAL A 16 0.65 1.62 5.48
C VAL A 16 -0.31 2.78 5.26
N GLU A 17 -0.22 3.85 6.04
CA GLU A 17 -1.06 5.04 5.90
C GLU A 17 -0.81 5.77 4.57
N ALA A 18 0.45 5.94 4.17
CA ALA A 18 0.83 6.61 2.92
C ALA A 18 0.27 5.87 1.69
N VAL A 19 0.42 4.55 1.65
CA VAL A 19 -0.17 3.69 0.60
C VAL A 19 -1.69 3.81 0.63
N SER A 20 -2.28 3.79 1.83
CA SER A 20 -3.73 3.80 1.98
C SER A 20 -4.39 5.08 1.53
N ASN A 21 -3.79 6.22 1.82
CA ASN A 21 -4.24 7.50 1.34
C ASN A 21 -4.19 7.60 -0.19
N ALA A 22 -3.12 7.11 -0.82
CA ALA A 22 -3.00 7.13 -2.28
C ALA A 22 -4.07 6.26 -2.97
N VAL A 23 -4.31 5.04 -2.47
CA VAL A 23 -5.37 4.16 -2.98
C VAL A 23 -6.76 4.81 -2.81
N ARG A 24 -7.04 5.40 -1.64
CA ARG A 24 -8.32 6.08 -1.38
C ARG A 24 -8.55 7.23 -2.36
N ARG A 25 -7.54 8.08 -2.63
CA ARG A 25 -7.64 9.17 -3.60
C ARG A 25 -7.92 8.67 -5.02
N SER A 26 -7.21 7.61 -5.43
CA SER A 26 -7.41 6.98 -6.75
C SER A 26 -8.83 6.44 -6.90
N ARG A 27 -9.33 5.67 -5.92
CA ARG A 27 -10.70 5.11 -5.94
C ARG A 27 -11.79 6.17 -5.89
N ALA A 28 -11.53 7.31 -5.23
CA ALA A 28 -12.47 8.44 -5.17
C ALA A 28 -12.47 9.30 -6.45
N GLY A 29 -11.65 8.98 -7.46
CA GLY A 29 -11.52 9.79 -8.67
C GLY A 29 -10.86 11.15 -8.44
N LEU A 30 -10.15 11.32 -7.32
CA LEU A 30 -9.44 12.55 -6.96
C LEU A 30 -8.01 12.60 -7.52
N SER A 31 -7.57 11.53 -8.17
CA SER A 31 -6.24 11.43 -8.81
C SER A 31 -6.31 11.84 -10.29
N ASP A 32 -5.21 12.40 -10.80
CA ASP A 32 -5.03 12.71 -12.22
C ASP A 32 -5.16 11.42 -13.08
N PRO A 33 -6.07 11.38 -14.07
CA PRO A 33 -6.29 10.20 -14.91
C PRO A 33 -5.09 9.83 -15.80
N HIS A 34 -4.12 10.73 -15.98
CA HIS A 34 -2.89 10.49 -16.74
C HIS A 34 -1.73 9.98 -15.88
N ARG A 35 -1.96 9.71 -14.59
CA ARG A 35 -0.95 9.24 -13.64
C ARG A 35 -1.32 7.88 -13.04
N PRO A 36 -0.33 7.08 -12.60
CA PRO A 36 -0.60 5.87 -11.87
C PRO A 36 -1.33 6.17 -10.54
N ASN A 37 -2.13 5.21 -10.09
CA ASN A 37 -2.90 5.28 -8.83
C ASN A 37 -2.04 5.58 -7.60
N GLY A 38 -0.78 5.14 -7.63
CA GLY A 38 0.26 5.47 -6.66
C GLY A 38 1.62 5.01 -7.19
N SER A 39 2.67 5.76 -6.89
CA SER A 39 4.06 5.40 -7.18
C SER A 39 4.85 5.53 -5.88
N PHE A 40 5.47 4.44 -5.43
CA PHE A 40 6.11 4.36 -4.12
C PHE A 40 7.54 3.83 -4.26
N LEU A 41 8.44 4.36 -3.43
CA LEU A 41 9.79 3.84 -3.25
C LEU A 41 9.98 3.49 -1.76
N PHE A 42 10.02 2.20 -1.44
CA PHE A 42 10.26 1.74 -0.07
C PHE A 42 11.75 1.56 0.19
N LEU A 43 12.29 2.29 1.16
CA LEU A 43 13.71 2.24 1.56
C LEU A 43 13.83 1.76 3.00
N GLY A 44 14.84 0.94 3.27
CA GLY A 44 15.10 0.41 4.61
C GLY A 44 15.88 -0.90 4.58
N PRO A 45 16.34 -1.41 5.74
CA PRO A 45 17.13 -2.65 5.80
C PRO A 45 16.32 -3.87 5.34
N THR A 46 17.02 -4.96 5.01
CA THR A 46 16.38 -6.24 4.67
C THR A 46 15.56 -6.77 5.86
N GLY A 47 14.47 -7.50 5.58
CA GLY A 47 13.63 -8.13 6.60
C GLY A 47 12.53 -7.28 7.22
N VAL A 48 12.48 -5.96 6.98
CA VAL A 48 11.48 -5.05 7.62
C VAL A 48 10.08 -5.06 6.99
N GLY A 49 9.80 -5.95 6.05
CA GLY A 49 8.44 -6.08 5.49
C GLY A 49 8.13 -5.23 4.25
N LYS A 50 9.11 -4.61 3.58
CA LYS A 50 8.89 -3.85 2.32
C LYS A 50 8.17 -4.67 1.24
N THR A 51 8.65 -5.89 0.98
CA THR A 51 8.04 -6.80 0.01
C THR A 51 6.70 -7.34 0.49
N GLU A 52 6.55 -7.53 1.81
CA GLU A 52 5.30 -8.02 2.41
C GLU A 52 4.18 -6.98 2.27
N LEU A 53 4.50 -5.69 2.37
CA LEU A 53 3.57 -4.60 2.10
C LEU A 53 3.08 -4.62 0.65
N CYS A 54 3.98 -4.84 -0.33
CA CYS A 54 3.58 -4.98 -1.73
C CYS A 54 2.64 -6.17 -1.95
N LYS A 55 2.97 -7.34 -1.38
CA LYS A 55 2.11 -8.55 -1.47
C LYS A 55 0.76 -8.32 -0.83
N SER A 56 0.75 -7.74 0.37
CA SER A 56 -0.47 -7.48 1.13
C SER A 56 -1.40 -6.52 0.40
N LEU A 57 -0.82 -5.47 -0.19
CA LEU A 57 -1.53 -4.53 -1.04
C LEU A 57 -2.08 -5.19 -2.30
N ALA A 58 -1.29 -6.03 -2.97
CA ALA A 58 -1.74 -6.73 -4.18
C ALA A 58 -2.94 -7.65 -3.88
N SER A 59 -2.84 -8.49 -2.84
CA SER A 59 -3.96 -9.34 -2.43
C SER A 59 -5.19 -8.51 -2.05
N PHE A 60 -5.03 -7.41 -1.31
CA PHE A 60 -6.17 -6.57 -0.93
C PHE A 60 -6.85 -5.90 -2.14
N LEU A 61 -6.06 -5.45 -3.13
CA LEU A 61 -6.60 -4.72 -4.28
C LEU A 61 -7.20 -5.63 -5.36
N PHE A 62 -6.66 -6.83 -5.53
CA PHE A 62 -6.96 -7.68 -6.67
C PHE A 62 -7.47 -9.08 -6.30
N ASP A 63 -7.58 -9.38 -5.00
CA ASP A 63 -8.00 -10.70 -4.49
C ASP A 63 -7.10 -11.85 -5.01
N THR A 64 -5.82 -11.55 -5.22
CA THR A 64 -4.81 -12.49 -5.72
C THR A 64 -3.93 -12.99 -4.57
N GLU A 65 -3.88 -14.31 -4.37
CA GLU A 65 -2.82 -15.01 -3.60
C GLU A 65 -1.49 -15.05 -4.35
#